data_AF-A0A1L9BES1-F1
#
_entry.id   AF-A0A1L9BES1-F1
#
_cell.length_a   1.000
_cell.length_b   1.000
_cell.length_c   1.000
_cell.angle_alpha   90.00
_cell.angle_beta   90.00
_cell.angle_gamma   90.00
#
_symmetry.space_group_name_H-M   'P 1'
#
loop_
_entity.id
_entity.type
_entity.pdbx_description
1 polymer ?
#
loop_
_entity_poly.entity_id
_entity_poly.type
_entity_poly.pdbx_seq_one_letter_code
_entity_poly.pdbx_strand_id
1 'polypeptide(L)'
;MNAGQAGNFTIVLYAPEAVSNVTVSFQVRPYTPGGAISSTAVYTKTVTGQNFTAGEKKSYTWSYTTPSTLETGDYAWVTRATNATGSVVYIEVAKTEAIYTFHVNGTAPKRYVRGINIMDLGNAGGVLPGVLGTHYPKPTLAGMQRLKSRGLDVVRIPFLWERIQPVLNGGLNTTYLGYLLETLQHANSAGLGVIVDMHNYARYTSGGVERPFGSPGAPTKAQYADAWRRIASAIRSNPAAYNALYAYDIMNEPYSLPYQEGTYSNAVTFAGFESTTEGWVPRDSATTTVSREVRDNQGSLKLTIAASSGSGKVLGAVLQAATKRATVTHGPTFQAKVFVPTSTPGTLRARLLMMDGAWKTHFGEPFALTKGVENRVYFKPPDAAWKDNRSFSIEFIVDGSDGSAPFVFYVDNVAQGTQSGEMSPPQLWESYSQAAVDAIRGLGEQKLIMVEGYSFSSAEEWPKNHPRKWVTDSANNIMYHAHFYFDRSGKYENAHATELASAKNQGYASVGDLGIARVKNFTDWVAAQGTRGFIGEFGWPNSIKRPNDSAAWNADGEKLLQFLDDVGMGATMWTTGTWEGTKNPNINNVYQIEPSLVPLSQAAVLERHLGKP
;
A
#
# COMPACT_ATOMS: atom_id res chain seq x y z
N MET A 1 28.57 -18.04 -3.08
CA MET A 1 28.00 -17.57 -4.37
C MET A 1 26.50 -17.73 -4.30
N ASN A 2 25.75 -16.88 -5.00
CA ASN A 2 24.31 -17.08 -5.17
C ASN A 2 24.07 -18.11 -6.29
N ALA A 3 23.04 -18.94 -6.18
CA ALA A 3 22.63 -19.82 -7.28
C ALA A 3 22.28 -18.97 -8.51
N GLY A 4 22.74 -19.37 -9.71
CA GLY A 4 22.56 -18.58 -10.94
C GLY A 4 23.59 -17.48 -11.17
N GLN A 5 24.57 -17.30 -10.28
CA GLN A 5 25.64 -16.32 -10.45
C GLN A 5 26.59 -16.73 -11.59
N ALA A 6 26.87 -15.79 -12.50
CA ALA A 6 27.85 -15.95 -13.57
C ALA A 6 29.26 -15.56 -13.12
N GLY A 7 30.27 -16.24 -13.67
CA GLY A 7 31.68 -15.95 -13.40
C GLY A 7 32.60 -16.53 -14.47
N ASN A 8 33.88 -16.23 -14.36
CA ASN A 8 34.94 -16.80 -15.19
C ASN A 8 35.99 -17.46 -14.29
N PHE A 9 36.52 -18.61 -14.69
CA PHE A 9 37.76 -19.13 -14.12
C PHE A 9 38.75 -19.49 -15.23
N THR A 10 40.04 -19.30 -14.94
CA THR A 10 41.13 -19.61 -15.85
C THR A 10 42.01 -20.68 -15.24
N ILE A 11 42.30 -21.74 -15.99
CA ILE A 11 43.26 -22.76 -15.59
C ILE A 11 44.37 -22.90 -16.62
N VAL A 12 45.57 -23.24 -16.14
CA VAL A 12 46.70 -23.56 -17.00
C VAL A 12 47.05 -25.03 -16.82
N LEU A 13 46.90 -25.79 -17.90
CA LEU A 13 47.22 -27.22 -17.97
C LEU A 13 48.64 -27.41 -18.48
N TYR A 14 49.44 -28.22 -17.77
CA TYR A 14 50.79 -28.62 -18.16
C TYR A 14 50.86 -30.12 -18.41
N ALA A 15 51.31 -30.52 -19.61
CA ALA A 15 51.51 -31.92 -19.97
C ALA A 15 53.01 -32.25 -19.96
N PRO A 16 53.49 -33.13 -19.06
CA PRO A 16 54.91 -33.52 -19.03
C PRO A 16 55.31 -34.36 -20.24
N GLU A 17 54.36 -35.10 -20.82
CA GLU A 17 54.53 -35.95 -22.00
C GLU A 17 53.50 -35.62 -23.08
N ALA A 18 53.77 -36.01 -24.33
CA ALA A 18 52.84 -35.77 -25.43
C ALA A 18 51.59 -36.66 -25.28
N VAL A 19 50.41 -36.05 -25.38
CA VAL A 19 49.12 -36.76 -25.25
C VAL A 19 48.08 -36.17 -26.18
N SER A 20 47.33 -37.03 -26.86
CA SER A 20 46.31 -36.63 -27.84
C SER A 20 44.91 -37.05 -27.39
N ASN A 21 43.90 -36.38 -27.95
CA ASN A 21 42.47 -36.64 -27.69
C ASN A 21 42.10 -36.56 -26.20
N VAL A 22 42.67 -35.60 -25.49
CA VAL A 22 42.36 -35.32 -24.09
C VAL A 22 40.98 -34.67 -23.98
N THR A 23 40.18 -35.19 -23.06
CA THR A 23 38.95 -34.57 -22.58
C THR A 23 39.21 -33.94 -21.23
N VAL A 24 38.98 -32.63 -21.12
CA VAL A 24 39.06 -31.88 -19.88
C VAL A 24 37.64 -31.63 -19.38
N SER A 25 37.37 -32.01 -18.13
CA SER A 25 36.07 -31.87 -17.48
C SER A 25 36.16 -30.96 -16.26
N PHE A 26 35.14 -30.11 -16.10
CA PHE A 26 34.94 -29.19 -14.99
C PHE A 26 33.69 -29.61 -14.25
N GLN A 27 33.85 -29.95 -12.98
CA GLN A 27 32.80 -30.55 -12.19
C GLN A 27 32.55 -29.74 -10.93
N VAL A 28 31.27 -29.47 -10.65
CA VAL A 28 30.85 -29.01 -9.33
C VAL A 28 30.47 -30.23 -8.53
N ARG A 29 31.08 -30.37 -7.36
CA ARG A 29 30.85 -31.51 -6.47
C ARG A 29 30.54 -31.03 -5.06
N PRO A 30 29.58 -31.65 -4.35
CA PRO A 30 29.39 -31.39 -2.93
C PRO A 30 30.68 -31.62 -2.15
N TYR A 31 30.94 -30.76 -1.18
CA TYR A 31 32.13 -30.75 -0.35
C TYR A 31 31.74 -30.50 1.10
N THR A 32 32.44 -31.12 2.04
CA THR A 32 32.31 -30.81 3.47
C THR A 32 33.58 -30.09 3.91
N PRO A 33 33.50 -28.90 4.54
CA PRO A 33 34.68 -28.20 5.07
C PRO A 33 35.54 -29.11 5.96
N GLY A 34 36.79 -29.34 5.57
CA GLY A 34 37.72 -30.24 6.27
C GLY A 34 37.48 -31.74 6.02
N GLY A 35 36.55 -32.10 5.13
CA GLY A 35 36.19 -33.46 4.75
C GLY A 35 36.47 -33.78 3.27
N ALA A 36 35.92 -34.90 2.81
CA ALA A 36 36.10 -35.38 1.44
C ALA A 36 35.23 -34.62 0.43
N ILE A 37 35.73 -34.46 -0.80
CA ILE A 37 34.91 -34.03 -1.95
C ILE A 37 34.16 -35.24 -2.48
N SER A 38 32.86 -35.08 -2.75
CA SER A 38 32.00 -36.16 -3.26
C SER A 38 32.57 -36.78 -4.55
N SER A 39 32.35 -38.08 -4.74
CA SER A 39 32.69 -38.78 -5.99
C SER A 39 31.76 -38.40 -7.14
N THR A 40 30.56 -37.91 -6.83
CA THR A 40 29.50 -37.60 -7.80
C THR A 40 29.43 -36.09 -8.05
N ALA A 41 29.44 -35.71 -9.34
CA ALA A 41 29.28 -34.32 -9.74
C ALA A 41 27.80 -33.97 -9.89
N VAL A 42 27.40 -32.80 -9.38
CA VAL A 42 26.06 -32.22 -9.56
C VAL A 42 25.98 -31.36 -10.83
N TYR A 43 27.13 -31.01 -11.38
CA TYR A 43 27.25 -30.33 -12.67
C TYR A 43 28.57 -30.74 -13.33
N THR A 44 28.56 -30.97 -14.63
CA THR A 44 29.77 -31.28 -15.42
C THR A 44 29.73 -30.53 -16.76
N LYS A 45 30.86 -29.93 -17.12
CA LYS A 45 31.11 -29.37 -18.45
C LYS A 45 32.41 -29.95 -19.00
N THR A 46 32.45 -30.31 -20.28
CA THR A 46 33.60 -30.96 -20.91
C THR A 46 34.08 -30.23 -22.15
N VAL A 47 35.39 -30.26 -22.38
CA VAL A 47 36.03 -29.88 -23.63
C VAL A 47 36.86 -31.07 -24.11
N THR A 48 36.56 -31.56 -25.31
CA THR A 48 37.15 -32.78 -25.89
C THR A 48 38.19 -32.44 -26.94
N GLY A 49 38.95 -33.46 -27.39
CA GLY A 49 39.83 -33.38 -28.56
C GLY A 49 41.08 -32.51 -28.36
N GLN A 50 41.51 -32.31 -27.11
CA GLN A 50 42.69 -31.50 -26.83
C GLN A 50 43.96 -32.32 -27.03
N ASN A 51 44.95 -31.74 -27.71
CA ASN A 51 46.25 -32.36 -27.92
C ASN A 51 47.33 -31.52 -27.23
N PHE A 52 48.29 -32.19 -26.60
CA PHE A 52 49.43 -31.57 -25.92
C PHE A 52 50.73 -32.18 -26.43
N THR A 53 51.74 -31.35 -26.68
CA THR A 53 53.12 -31.81 -26.85
C THR A 53 53.81 -31.93 -25.49
N ALA A 54 54.91 -32.70 -25.43
CA ALA A 54 55.67 -32.86 -24.19
C ALA A 54 56.22 -31.51 -23.71
N GLY A 55 55.92 -31.15 -22.46
CA GLY A 55 56.31 -29.89 -21.84
C GLY A 55 55.38 -28.69 -22.15
N GLU A 56 54.29 -28.89 -22.90
CA GLU A 56 53.39 -27.80 -23.31
C GLU A 56 52.51 -27.29 -22.16
N LYS A 57 52.29 -25.98 -22.12
CA LYS A 57 51.32 -25.31 -21.23
C LYS A 57 50.20 -24.68 -22.05
N LYS A 58 48.94 -25.02 -21.76
CA LYS A 58 47.76 -24.37 -22.37
C LYS A 58 46.88 -23.74 -21.31
N SER A 59 46.52 -22.48 -21.56
CA SER A 59 45.57 -21.74 -20.72
C SER A 59 44.17 -21.87 -21.29
N TYR A 60 43.20 -22.06 -20.41
CA TYR A 60 41.80 -22.10 -20.77
C TYR A 60 41.01 -21.24 -19.80
N THR A 61 40.21 -20.33 -20.35
CA THR A 61 39.26 -19.50 -19.60
C THR A 61 37.85 -19.98 -19.92
N TRP A 62 37.07 -20.29 -18.88
CA TRP A 62 35.67 -20.65 -19.04
C TRP A 62 34.76 -19.70 -18.29
N SER A 63 33.76 -19.20 -19.02
CA SER A 63 32.56 -18.65 -18.43
C SER A 63 31.65 -19.77 -17.92
N TYR A 64 31.17 -19.60 -16.70
CA TYR A 64 30.22 -20.51 -16.05
C TYR A 64 29.09 -19.74 -15.39
N THR A 65 27.96 -20.42 -15.24
CA THR A 65 26.84 -20.00 -14.40
C THR A 65 26.57 -21.13 -13.43
N THR A 66 26.53 -20.84 -12.13
CA THR A 66 26.15 -21.85 -11.13
C THR A 66 24.70 -22.29 -11.40
N PRO A 67 24.39 -23.61 -11.43
CA PRO A 67 23.01 -24.05 -11.65
C PRO A 67 22.06 -23.44 -10.61
N SER A 68 20.93 -22.91 -11.05
CA SER A 68 19.90 -22.34 -10.17
C SER A 68 19.23 -23.39 -9.27
N THR A 69 19.46 -24.68 -9.56
CA THR A 69 18.91 -25.84 -8.85
C THR A 69 19.82 -26.37 -7.72
N LEU A 70 20.97 -25.75 -7.46
CA LEU A 70 21.84 -26.18 -6.36
C LEU A 70 21.20 -25.86 -5.00
N GLU A 71 21.16 -26.85 -4.11
CA GLU A 71 20.69 -26.70 -2.73
C GLU A 71 21.73 -25.96 -1.87
N THR A 72 21.30 -25.43 -0.71
CA THR A 72 22.21 -24.84 0.30
C THR A 72 23.31 -25.83 0.66
N GLY A 73 24.56 -25.40 0.61
CA GLY A 73 25.68 -26.24 1.02
C GLY A 73 27.02 -25.78 0.47
N ASP A 74 28.07 -26.47 0.88
CA ASP A 74 29.43 -26.24 0.41
C ASP A 74 29.73 -27.12 -0.81
N TYR A 75 30.37 -26.51 -1.82
CA TYR A 75 30.72 -27.17 -3.06
C TYR A 75 32.17 -26.88 -3.44
N ALA A 76 32.77 -27.77 -4.22
CA ALA A 76 34.10 -27.64 -4.78
C ALA A 76 34.07 -27.73 -6.30
N TRP A 77 34.87 -26.89 -6.96
CA TRP A 77 35.22 -27.06 -8.36
C TRP A 77 36.37 -28.06 -8.52
N VAL A 78 36.12 -29.12 -9.28
CA VAL A 78 37.09 -30.18 -9.58
C VAL A 78 37.34 -30.24 -11.08
N THR A 79 38.61 -30.21 -11.48
CA THR A 79 39.03 -30.43 -12.87
C THR A 79 39.54 -31.84 -13.04
N ARG A 80 39.13 -32.54 -14.10
CA ARG A 80 39.63 -33.88 -14.44
C ARG A 80 39.94 -33.98 -15.93
N ALA A 81 41.15 -34.42 -16.27
CA ALA A 81 41.59 -34.68 -17.65
C ALA A 81 41.74 -36.19 -17.91
N THR A 82 41.18 -36.67 -19.01
CA THR A 82 41.24 -38.08 -19.42
C THR A 82 41.63 -38.20 -20.89
N ASN A 83 42.40 -39.22 -21.24
CA ASN A 83 42.71 -39.54 -22.65
C ASN A 83 41.52 -40.23 -23.35
N ALA A 84 41.70 -40.61 -24.61
CA ALA A 84 40.71 -41.32 -25.42
C ALA A 84 40.25 -42.68 -24.83
N THR A 85 41.05 -43.32 -23.98
CA THR A 85 40.68 -44.58 -23.31
C THR A 85 40.00 -44.35 -21.96
N GLY A 86 39.75 -43.08 -21.58
CA GLY A 86 39.14 -42.71 -20.30
C GLY A 86 40.10 -42.77 -19.11
N SER A 87 41.39 -43.06 -19.33
CA SER A 87 42.41 -43.08 -18.29
C SER A 87 42.73 -41.65 -17.87
N VAL A 88 42.89 -41.43 -16.56
CA VAL A 88 43.32 -40.13 -16.03
C VAL A 88 44.73 -39.86 -16.52
N VAL A 89 44.93 -38.71 -17.14
CA VAL A 89 46.26 -38.23 -17.54
C VAL A 89 46.71 -37.23 -16.50
N TYR A 90 47.91 -37.41 -15.96
CA TYR A 90 48.51 -36.44 -15.05
C TYR A 90 48.85 -35.18 -15.83
N ILE A 91 48.04 -34.15 -15.63
CA ILE A 91 48.24 -32.81 -16.15
C ILE A 91 48.31 -31.89 -14.93
N GLU A 92 49.49 -31.31 -14.69
CA GLU A 92 49.66 -30.42 -13.54
C GLU A 92 49.00 -29.07 -13.81
N VAL A 93 48.38 -28.51 -12.79
CA VAL A 93 47.81 -27.16 -12.86
C VAL A 93 48.92 -26.17 -12.48
N ALA A 94 49.56 -25.57 -13.49
CA ALA A 94 50.79 -24.78 -13.32
C ALA A 94 50.60 -23.43 -12.59
N LYS A 95 49.36 -23.06 -12.28
CA LYS A 95 49.01 -21.95 -11.39
C LYS A 95 47.73 -22.34 -10.64
N THR A 96 47.88 -22.97 -9.49
CA THR A 96 46.78 -23.21 -8.56
C THR A 96 46.62 -22.01 -7.64
N GLU A 97 45.52 -21.29 -7.75
CA GLU A 97 44.74 -21.09 -6.54
C GLU A 97 43.90 -22.38 -6.41
N ALA A 98 44.07 -23.09 -5.30
CA ALA A 98 43.60 -24.44 -5.05
C ALA A 98 42.08 -24.58 -5.26
N ILE A 99 41.61 -25.84 -5.35
CA ILE A 99 40.20 -26.27 -5.32
C ILE A 99 39.29 -25.13 -4.83
N TYR A 100 38.55 -24.51 -5.74
CA TYR A 100 37.71 -23.37 -5.38
C TYR A 100 36.48 -23.90 -4.65
N THR A 101 36.54 -23.87 -3.33
CA THR A 101 35.39 -24.18 -2.48
C THR A 101 34.52 -22.95 -2.35
N PHE A 102 33.22 -23.11 -2.51
CA PHE A 102 32.26 -22.02 -2.33
C PHE A 102 31.02 -22.52 -1.59
N HIS A 103 30.52 -21.68 -0.71
CA HIS A 103 29.22 -21.90 -0.08
C HIS A 103 28.11 -21.38 -1.00
N VAL A 104 27.12 -22.21 -1.27
CA VAL A 104 25.83 -21.79 -1.82
C VAL A 104 24.94 -21.50 -0.63
N ASN A 105 24.66 -20.22 -0.39
CA ASN A 105 23.55 -19.83 0.47
C ASN A 105 22.29 -20.23 -0.29
N GLY A 106 21.70 -21.38 -0.02
CA GLY A 106 20.35 -21.59 -0.52
C GLY A 106 19.45 -20.62 0.22
N THR A 107 18.55 -19.99 -0.51
CA THR A 107 17.50 -19.20 0.10
C THR A 107 16.70 -20.17 0.97
N ALA A 108 16.68 -19.97 2.28
CA ALA A 108 15.59 -20.51 3.10
C ALA A 108 14.29 -20.24 2.33
N PRO A 109 13.33 -21.18 2.27
CA PRO A 109 12.11 -20.98 1.50
C PRO A 109 11.53 -19.63 1.90
N LYS A 110 11.44 -18.74 0.91
CA LYS A 110 11.03 -17.36 1.13
C LYS A 110 9.59 -17.38 1.63
N ARG A 111 9.38 -17.22 2.95
CA ARG A 111 8.11 -17.43 3.66
C ARG A 111 7.17 -16.24 3.51
N TYR A 112 6.79 -15.97 2.27
CA TYR A 112 5.83 -14.93 1.92
C TYR A 112 5.08 -15.37 0.67
N VAL A 113 3.97 -14.70 0.40
CA VAL A 113 3.22 -14.89 -0.85
C VAL A 113 3.42 -13.69 -1.77
N ARG A 114 3.44 -13.96 -3.08
CA ARG A 114 3.29 -12.95 -4.13
C ARG A 114 2.00 -13.24 -4.88
N GLY A 115 1.26 -12.18 -5.14
CA GLY A 115 -0.02 -12.29 -5.80
C GLY A 115 -0.31 -11.11 -6.70
N ILE A 116 -1.56 -11.06 -7.15
CA ILE A 116 -2.07 -9.99 -7.98
C ILE A 116 -3.50 -9.61 -7.57
N ASN A 117 -3.85 -8.34 -7.72
CA ASN A 117 -5.22 -7.85 -7.56
C ASN A 117 -6.06 -8.17 -8.81
N ILE A 118 -7.32 -8.56 -8.64
CA ILE A 118 -8.28 -8.73 -9.73
C ILE A 118 -9.49 -7.82 -9.47
N MET A 119 -9.53 -6.65 -10.12
CA MET A 119 -10.49 -5.57 -9.80
C MET A 119 -11.95 -5.87 -10.23
N ASP A 120 -12.20 -7.01 -10.87
CA ASP A 120 -13.47 -7.38 -11.48
C ASP A 120 -14.71 -7.09 -10.62
N LEU A 121 -14.91 -7.80 -9.50
CA LEU A 121 -16.13 -7.65 -8.68
C LEU A 121 -16.22 -6.28 -7.98
N GLY A 122 -15.07 -5.70 -7.65
CA GLY A 122 -14.92 -4.40 -6.99
C GLY A 122 -15.03 -3.21 -7.93
N ASN A 123 -15.08 -3.42 -9.26
CA ASN A 123 -15.15 -2.32 -10.21
C ASN A 123 -16.39 -1.46 -9.97
N ALA A 124 -16.17 -0.24 -9.46
CA ALA A 124 -17.27 0.58 -8.97
C ALA A 124 -18.05 1.28 -10.08
N GLY A 125 -17.41 1.67 -11.19
CA GLY A 125 -18.05 2.36 -12.33
C GLY A 125 -19.00 3.52 -11.98
N GLY A 126 -19.06 3.96 -10.71
CA GLY A 126 -20.10 4.81 -10.14
C GLY A 126 -21.52 4.22 -10.05
N VAL A 127 -21.79 2.99 -10.52
CA VAL A 127 -23.17 2.46 -10.64
C VAL A 127 -23.46 1.38 -9.59
N LEU A 128 -24.42 1.69 -8.72
CA LEU A 128 -24.91 0.82 -7.65
C LEU A 128 -26.40 0.47 -7.87
N PRO A 129 -26.80 -0.81 -7.76
CA PRO A 129 -25.93 -1.99 -7.55
C PRO A 129 -25.13 -2.38 -8.81
N GLY A 130 -25.47 -1.84 -9.98
CA GLY A 130 -24.88 -2.23 -11.26
C GLY A 130 -25.36 -3.61 -11.74
N VAL A 131 -24.86 -4.03 -12.90
CA VAL A 131 -25.24 -5.27 -13.60
C VAL A 131 -23.98 -5.99 -14.04
N LEU A 132 -23.87 -7.28 -13.71
CA LEU A 132 -22.74 -8.14 -14.11
C LEU A 132 -22.61 -8.18 -15.63
N GLY A 133 -21.39 -8.05 -16.16
CA GLY A 133 -21.08 -8.02 -17.59
C GLY A 133 -21.32 -6.67 -18.27
N THR A 134 -21.95 -5.71 -17.59
CA THR A 134 -22.12 -4.33 -18.08
C THR A 134 -21.38 -3.31 -17.24
N HIS A 135 -21.46 -3.41 -15.92
CA HIS A 135 -20.84 -2.43 -15.00
C HIS A 135 -19.59 -3.01 -14.31
N TYR A 136 -19.57 -4.33 -14.10
CA TYR A 136 -18.46 -5.06 -13.52
C TYR A 136 -18.45 -6.48 -14.07
N PRO A 137 -17.28 -7.10 -14.29
CA PRO A 137 -17.18 -8.51 -14.67
C PRO A 137 -17.00 -9.40 -13.42
N LYS A 138 -16.80 -10.70 -13.64
CA LYS A 138 -16.51 -11.69 -12.60
C LYS A 138 -15.31 -12.54 -13.02
N PRO A 139 -14.36 -12.84 -12.12
CA PRO A 139 -13.23 -13.69 -12.45
C PRO A 139 -13.66 -15.10 -12.89
N THR A 140 -13.00 -15.63 -13.93
CA THR A 140 -13.28 -16.96 -14.47
C THR A 140 -12.32 -18.01 -13.90
N LEU A 141 -12.70 -19.29 -13.93
CA LEU A 141 -11.79 -20.39 -13.62
C LEU A 141 -10.57 -20.41 -14.55
N ALA A 142 -10.76 -20.16 -15.85
CA ALA A 142 -9.67 -20.15 -16.82
C ALA A 142 -8.64 -19.04 -16.51
N GLY A 143 -9.11 -17.84 -16.16
CA GLY A 143 -8.26 -16.74 -15.72
C GLY A 143 -7.46 -17.09 -14.46
N MET A 144 -8.10 -17.70 -13.45
CA MET A 144 -7.43 -18.18 -12.24
C MET A 144 -6.36 -19.24 -12.54
N GLN A 145 -6.67 -20.22 -13.41
CA GLN A 145 -5.72 -21.25 -13.82
C GLN A 145 -4.53 -20.67 -14.60
N ARG A 146 -4.76 -19.65 -15.42
CA ARG A 146 -3.69 -18.91 -16.12
C ARG A 146 -2.78 -18.19 -15.13
N LEU A 147 -3.33 -17.54 -14.10
CA LEU A 147 -2.52 -16.92 -13.04
C LEU A 147 -1.73 -17.97 -12.25
N LYS A 148 -2.35 -19.10 -11.89
CA LYS A 148 -1.64 -20.19 -11.21
C LYS A 148 -0.49 -20.76 -12.03
N SER A 149 -0.68 -20.92 -13.35
CA SER A 149 0.37 -21.46 -14.23
C SER A 149 1.60 -20.56 -14.34
N ARG A 150 1.50 -19.29 -13.90
CA ARG A 150 2.64 -18.37 -13.74
C ARG A 150 3.32 -18.45 -12.37
N GLY A 151 2.86 -19.33 -11.50
CA GLY A 151 3.45 -19.56 -10.18
C GLY A 151 2.93 -18.64 -9.07
N LEU A 152 1.84 -17.89 -9.31
CA LEU A 152 1.20 -17.08 -8.28
C LEU A 152 0.53 -17.97 -7.22
N ASP A 153 0.52 -17.51 -5.96
CA ASP A 153 -0.09 -18.27 -4.85
C ASP A 153 -1.39 -17.67 -4.36
N VAL A 154 -1.52 -16.34 -4.44
CA VAL A 154 -2.70 -15.62 -3.95
C VAL A 154 -3.22 -14.62 -4.98
N VAL A 155 -4.53 -14.38 -4.94
CA VAL A 155 -5.19 -13.28 -5.63
C VAL A 155 -5.94 -12.42 -4.60
N ARG A 156 -5.88 -11.10 -4.76
CA ARG A 156 -6.71 -10.17 -3.98
C ARG A 156 -7.93 -9.78 -4.80
N ILE A 157 -9.13 -9.99 -4.24
CA ILE A 157 -10.42 -9.82 -4.91
C ILE A 157 -11.20 -8.72 -4.20
N PRO A 158 -11.10 -7.48 -4.68
CA PRO A 158 -12.01 -6.39 -4.34
C PRO A 158 -13.48 -6.76 -4.57
N PHE A 159 -14.36 -6.38 -3.65
CA PHE A 159 -15.82 -6.38 -3.77
C PHE A 159 -16.41 -5.14 -3.08
N LEU A 160 -17.64 -4.75 -3.43
CA LEU A 160 -18.28 -3.57 -2.81
C LEU A 160 -19.31 -3.95 -1.74
N TRP A 161 -19.26 -3.26 -0.60
CA TRP A 161 -20.20 -3.40 0.51
C TRP A 161 -21.65 -3.14 0.03
N GLU A 162 -21.89 -2.07 -0.71
CA GLU A 162 -23.21 -1.69 -1.20
C GLU A 162 -23.83 -2.74 -2.14
N ARG A 163 -22.99 -3.53 -2.82
CA ARG A 163 -23.47 -4.63 -3.67
C ARG A 163 -23.78 -5.88 -2.86
N ILE A 164 -22.92 -6.24 -1.90
CA ILE A 164 -23.10 -7.46 -1.09
C ILE A 164 -24.13 -7.30 0.04
N GLN A 165 -24.29 -6.09 0.59
CA GLN A 165 -25.30 -5.77 1.60
C GLN A 165 -25.91 -4.38 1.31
N PRO A 166 -26.91 -4.28 0.41
CA PRO A 166 -27.47 -2.99 -0.03
C PRO A 166 -28.23 -2.20 1.04
N VAL A 167 -28.64 -2.87 2.12
CA VAL A 167 -29.36 -2.28 3.25
C VAL A 167 -28.59 -2.61 4.53
N LEU A 168 -28.15 -1.57 5.26
CA LEU A 168 -27.45 -1.73 6.53
C LEU A 168 -28.27 -2.58 7.51
N ASN A 169 -27.61 -3.52 8.21
CA ASN A 169 -28.24 -4.56 9.06
C ASN A 169 -29.20 -5.52 8.33
N GLY A 170 -29.44 -5.33 7.04
CA GLY A 170 -30.24 -6.20 6.20
C GLY A 170 -29.52 -7.49 5.81
N GLY A 171 -30.22 -8.34 5.07
CA GLY A 171 -29.64 -9.54 4.48
C GLY A 171 -28.57 -9.22 3.43
N LEU A 172 -27.67 -10.17 3.19
CA LEU A 172 -26.77 -10.09 2.04
C LEU A 172 -27.56 -10.26 0.75
N ASN A 173 -27.16 -9.54 -0.30
CA ASN A 173 -27.64 -9.77 -1.65
C ASN A 173 -27.17 -11.16 -2.12
N THR A 174 -28.10 -12.12 -2.20
CA THR A 174 -27.79 -13.52 -2.48
C THR A 174 -27.15 -13.72 -3.86
N THR A 175 -27.52 -12.91 -4.85
CA THR A 175 -26.97 -12.97 -6.20
C THR A 175 -25.50 -12.53 -6.21
N TYR A 176 -25.21 -11.35 -5.65
CA TYR A 176 -23.83 -10.84 -5.60
C TYR A 176 -22.93 -11.68 -4.67
N LEU A 177 -23.47 -12.14 -3.54
CA LEU A 177 -22.80 -13.11 -2.68
C LEU A 177 -22.46 -14.41 -3.44
N GLY A 178 -23.38 -14.90 -4.27
CA GLY A 178 -23.14 -16.07 -5.12
C GLY A 178 -21.93 -15.88 -6.05
N TYR A 179 -21.78 -14.69 -6.64
CA TYR A 179 -20.62 -14.38 -7.49
C TYR A 179 -19.30 -14.38 -6.72
N LEU A 180 -19.29 -13.84 -5.50
CA LEU A 180 -18.10 -13.87 -4.64
C LEU A 180 -17.76 -15.32 -4.27
N LEU A 181 -18.73 -16.11 -3.80
CA LEU A 181 -18.51 -17.50 -3.41
C LEU A 181 -18.00 -18.36 -4.58
N GLU A 182 -18.59 -18.21 -5.76
CA GLU A 182 -18.12 -18.89 -6.98
C GLU A 182 -16.69 -18.47 -7.36
N THR A 183 -16.33 -17.20 -7.18
CA THR A 183 -14.96 -16.72 -7.40
C THR A 183 -13.96 -17.41 -6.48
N LEU A 184 -14.28 -17.57 -5.18
CA LEU A 184 -13.43 -18.32 -4.25
C LEU A 184 -13.37 -19.82 -4.63
N GLN A 185 -14.45 -20.41 -5.11
CA GLN A 185 -14.47 -21.80 -5.58
C GLN A 185 -13.59 -22.00 -6.84
N HIS A 186 -13.61 -21.05 -7.77
CA HIS A 186 -12.71 -21.04 -8.92
C HIS A 186 -11.24 -20.97 -8.48
N ALA A 187 -10.91 -20.09 -7.54
CA ALA A 187 -9.58 -20.00 -6.97
C ALA A 187 -9.16 -21.31 -6.28
N ASN A 188 -10.06 -21.93 -5.49
CA ASN A 188 -9.82 -23.22 -4.85
C ASN A 188 -9.49 -24.30 -5.88
N SER A 189 -10.28 -24.37 -6.96
CA SER A 189 -10.08 -25.35 -8.05
C SER A 189 -8.80 -25.11 -8.85
N ALA A 190 -8.34 -23.85 -8.90
CA ALA A 190 -7.07 -23.49 -9.52
C ALA A 190 -5.86 -23.64 -8.56
N GLY A 191 -6.06 -23.90 -7.27
CA GLY A 191 -4.98 -23.96 -6.28
C GLY A 191 -4.40 -22.59 -5.89
N LEU A 192 -5.26 -21.56 -5.88
CA LEU A 192 -4.96 -20.20 -5.43
C LEU A 192 -5.64 -19.89 -4.10
N GLY A 193 -4.95 -19.14 -3.24
CA GLY A 193 -5.54 -18.47 -2.10
C GLY A 193 -6.22 -17.15 -2.49
N VAL A 194 -7.24 -16.74 -1.75
CA VAL A 194 -8.00 -15.50 -1.98
C VAL A 194 -7.93 -14.58 -0.77
N ILE A 195 -7.46 -13.36 -0.99
CA ILE A 195 -7.69 -12.23 -0.08
C ILE A 195 -8.99 -11.57 -0.52
N VAL A 196 -10.05 -11.63 0.29
CA VAL A 196 -11.31 -10.94 -0.01
C VAL A 196 -11.27 -9.52 0.55
N ASP A 197 -11.43 -8.52 -0.31
CA ASP A 197 -11.24 -7.11 0.04
C ASP A 197 -12.55 -6.34 -0.08
N MET A 198 -13.03 -5.75 1.04
CA MET A 198 -14.13 -4.79 0.99
C MET A 198 -13.61 -3.43 0.51
N HIS A 199 -13.81 -3.16 -0.77
CA HIS A 199 -13.16 -2.07 -1.50
C HIS A 199 -13.88 -0.72 -1.34
N ASN A 200 -14.01 -0.25 -0.10
CA ASN A 200 -14.99 0.78 0.28
C ASN A 200 -14.42 2.06 0.92
N TYR A 201 -13.10 2.17 1.13
CA TYR A 201 -12.47 3.40 1.61
C TYR A 201 -12.97 3.90 2.98
N ALA A 202 -13.47 3.01 3.82
CA ALA A 202 -14.20 3.31 5.06
C ALA A 202 -15.41 4.24 4.83
N ARG A 203 -16.17 3.97 3.76
CA ARG A 203 -17.40 4.67 3.39
C ARG A 203 -18.50 3.69 2.99
N TYR A 204 -19.73 4.19 2.97
CA TYR A 204 -20.88 3.46 2.45
C TYR A 204 -21.84 4.41 1.74
N THR A 205 -22.30 4.01 0.56
CA THR A 205 -23.27 4.77 -0.24
C THR A 205 -24.68 4.27 0.01
N SER A 206 -25.56 5.18 0.47
CA SER A 206 -26.98 4.89 0.68
C SER A 206 -27.85 6.06 0.22
N GLY A 207 -28.91 5.74 -0.52
CA GLY A 207 -29.78 6.75 -1.13
C GLY A 207 -29.05 7.67 -2.11
N GLY A 208 -28.02 7.16 -2.81
CA GLY A 208 -27.18 7.94 -3.72
C GLY A 208 -26.16 8.86 -3.04
N VAL A 209 -26.04 8.82 -1.71
CA VAL A 209 -25.10 9.64 -0.95
C VAL A 209 -24.05 8.75 -0.30
N GLU A 210 -22.79 8.93 -0.70
CA GLU A 210 -21.63 8.31 -0.06
C GLU A 210 -21.33 8.98 1.28
N ARG A 211 -21.12 8.19 2.33
CA ARG A 211 -20.85 8.70 3.67
C ARG A 211 -19.60 8.04 4.28
N PRO A 212 -18.54 8.81 4.60
CA PRO A 212 -17.40 8.29 5.34
C PRO A 212 -17.78 7.96 6.78
N PHE A 213 -17.15 6.93 7.35
CA PHE A 213 -17.40 6.51 8.73
C PHE A 213 -17.28 7.65 9.72
N GLY A 214 -18.19 7.71 10.68
CA GLY A 214 -18.29 8.80 11.65
C GLY A 214 -18.93 10.09 11.15
N SER A 215 -19.22 10.24 9.85
CA SER A 215 -20.03 11.37 9.38
C SER A 215 -21.52 11.19 9.72
N PRO A 216 -22.31 12.27 9.81
CA PRO A 216 -23.75 12.17 10.08
C PRO A 216 -24.47 11.29 9.06
N GLY A 217 -25.18 10.28 9.58
CA GLY A 217 -25.89 9.28 8.77
C GLY A 217 -25.00 8.21 8.15
N ALA A 218 -23.69 8.21 8.42
CA ALA A 218 -22.81 7.11 8.05
C ALA A 218 -23.14 5.84 8.83
N PRO A 219 -22.70 4.65 8.35
CA PRO A 219 -22.83 3.43 9.11
C PRO A 219 -22.13 3.52 10.46
N THR A 220 -22.77 2.98 11.48
CA THR A 220 -22.19 2.77 12.80
C THR A 220 -21.19 1.61 12.79
N LYS A 221 -20.31 1.54 13.80
CA LYS A 221 -19.41 0.39 14.02
C LYS A 221 -20.17 -0.93 14.08
N ALA A 222 -21.34 -0.95 14.71
CA ALA A 222 -22.19 -2.13 14.82
C ALA A 222 -22.74 -2.59 13.46
N GLN A 223 -23.10 -1.66 12.58
CA GLN A 223 -23.55 -1.99 11.22
C GLN A 223 -22.41 -2.52 10.35
N TYR A 224 -21.21 -1.95 10.48
CA TYR A 224 -20.01 -2.45 9.81
C TYR A 224 -19.60 -3.85 10.32
N ALA A 225 -19.63 -4.05 11.64
CA ALA A 225 -19.44 -5.34 12.28
C ALA A 225 -20.48 -6.38 11.83
N ASP A 226 -21.76 -6.00 11.73
CA ASP A 226 -22.82 -6.89 11.24
C ASP A 226 -22.56 -7.34 9.79
N ALA A 227 -22.14 -6.42 8.91
CA ALA A 227 -21.78 -6.75 7.54
C ALA A 227 -20.69 -7.83 7.50
N TRP A 228 -19.57 -7.60 8.20
CA TRP A 228 -18.47 -8.55 8.25
C TRP A 228 -18.84 -9.89 8.89
N ARG A 229 -19.64 -9.87 9.96
CA ARG A 229 -20.18 -11.10 10.59
C ARG A 229 -20.98 -11.92 9.57
N ARG A 230 -21.83 -11.28 8.77
CA ARG A 230 -22.64 -11.97 7.75
C ARG A 230 -21.79 -12.51 6.60
N ILE A 231 -20.86 -11.71 6.09
CA ILE A 231 -19.98 -12.08 4.98
C ILE A 231 -19.08 -13.25 5.40
N ALA A 232 -18.42 -13.16 6.56
CA ALA A 232 -17.59 -14.23 7.10
C ALA A 232 -18.41 -15.51 7.33
N SER A 233 -19.60 -15.40 7.94
CA SER A 233 -20.49 -16.55 8.13
C SER A 233 -20.89 -17.22 6.81
N ALA A 234 -21.17 -16.45 5.77
CA ALA A 234 -21.53 -16.97 4.45
C ALA A 234 -20.37 -17.70 3.78
N ILE A 235 -19.16 -17.15 3.84
CA ILE A 235 -17.94 -17.79 3.31
C ILE A 235 -17.65 -19.09 4.07
N ARG A 236 -17.69 -19.08 5.40
CA ARG A 236 -17.45 -20.26 6.25
C ARG A 236 -18.43 -21.40 6.00
N SER A 237 -19.69 -21.06 5.70
CA SER A 237 -20.75 -22.04 5.43
C SER A 237 -20.59 -22.71 4.06
N ASN A 238 -19.64 -22.25 3.23
CA ASN A 238 -19.32 -22.82 1.92
C ASN A 238 -17.90 -23.42 1.94
N PRO A 239 -17.73 -24.74 2.15
CA PRO A 239 -16.41 -25.35 2.36
C PRO A 239 -15.41 -25.09 1.23
N ALA A 240 -15.86 -25.15 -0.03
CA ALA A 240 -14.99 -24.91 -1.18
C ALA A 240 -14.50 -23.46 -1.26
N ALA A 241 -15.36 -22.49 -0.95
CA ALA A 241 -14.94 -21.09 -0.84
C ALA A 241 -14.02 -20.86 0.37
N TYR A 242 -14.36 -21.39 1.54
CA TYR A 242 -13.58 -21.26 2.76
C TYR A 242 -12.17 -21.86 2.66
N ASN A 243 -12.01 -22.93 1.89
CA ASN A 243 -10.71 -23.56 1.64
C ASN A 243 -9.76 -22.62 0.88
N ALA A 244 -10.26 -21.90 -0.12
CA ALA A 244 -9.46 -20.91 -0.85
C ALA A 244 -9.22 -19.62 -0.06
N LEU A 245 -10.05 -19.30 0.96
CA LEU A 245 -9.87 -18.07 1.72
C LEU A 245 -8.50 -18.05 2.40
N TYR A 246 -7.64 -17.13 1.95
CA TYR A 246 -6.35 -16.82 2.52
C TYR A 246 -6.51 -15.79 3.64
N ALA A 247 -7.20 -14.68 3.37
CA ALA A 247 -7.47 -13.63 4.37
C ALA A 247 -8.77 -12.87 4.11
N TYR A 248 -9.34 -12.32 5.18
CA TYR A 248 -10.31 -11.22 5.11
C TYR A 248 -9.55 -9.89 5.17
N ASP A 249 -9.54 -9.14 4.07
CA ASP A 249 -9.05 -7.77 4.04
C ASP A 249 -10.23 -6.83 4.28
N ILE A 250 -10.27 -6.27 5.49
CA ILE A 250 -11.53 -5.78 6.03
C ILE A 250 -11.99 -4.45 5.41
N MET A 251 -11.08 -3.69 4.82
CA MET A 251 -11.40 -2.41 4.19
C MET A 251 -10.23 -1.91 3.36
N ASN A 252 -10.47 -1.65 2.08
CA ASN A 252 -9.52 -0.94 1.23
C ASN A 252 -9.37 0.52 1.64
N GLU A 253 -8.14 1.00 1.80
CA GLU A 253 -7.72 2.40 1.82
C GLU A 253 -8.61 3.39 2.60
N PRO A 254 -8.79 3.25 3.92
CA PRO A 254 -9.41 4.29 4.75
C PRO A 254 -8.72 5.66 4.57
N TYR A 255 -9.48 6.71 4.25
CA TYR A 255 -8.96 8.08 4.11
C TYR A 255 -10.03 9.13 4.39
N SER A 256 -9.63 10.39 4.59
CA SER A 256 -10.51 11.57 4.78
C SER A 256 -11.76 11.30 5.63
N LEU A 257 -11.59 10.60 6.76
CA LEU A 257 -12.63 10.43 7.76
C LEU A 257 -12.73 11.71 8.61
N PRO A 258 -13.92 12.06 9.13
CA PRO A 258 -14.05 13.13 10.11
C PRO A 258 -13.33 12.78 11.41
N TYR A 259 -12.97 13.79 12.19
CA TYR A 259 -12.72 13.60 13.61
C TYR A 259 -14.03 13.20 14.27
N GLN A 260 -13.98 12.26 15.21
CA GLN A 260 -15.13 12.05 16.07
C GLN A 260 -15.09 13.11 17.17
N GLU A 261 -16.09 14.00 17.15
CA GLU A 261 -16.21 15.06 18.15
C GLU A 261 -16.28 14.45 19.56
N GLY A 262 -15.32 14.82 20.41
CA GLY A 262 -15.37 14.53 21.84
C GLY A 262 -16.39 15.44 22.56
N THR A 263 -16.75 15.10 23.80
CA THR A 263 -17.57 15.97 24.65
C THR A 263 -16.73 17.16 25.12
N TYR A 264 -17.22 18.36 24.84
CA TYR A 264 -16.61 19.61 25.28
C TYR A 264 -17.30 20.18 26.51
N SER A 265 -16.53 20.49 27.55
CA SER A 265 -17.04 20.98 28.84
C SER A 265 -16.24 22.19 29.34
N ASN A 266 -16.84 22.98 30.22
CA ASN A 266 -16.24 24.18 30.84
C ASN A 266 -15.76 25.22 29.80
N ALA A 267 -16.60 25.52 28.81
CA ALA A 267 -16.28 26.43 27.72
C ALA A 267 -16.18 27.89 28.18
N VAL A 268 -15.06 28.54 27.87
CA VAL A 268 -14.84 29.99 27.95
C VAL A 268 -14.85 30.54 26.54
N THR A 269 -15.85 31.36 26.19
CA THR A 269 -15.99 31.96 24.86
C THR A 269 -15.04 33.16 24.69
N PHE A 270 -14.13 33.10 23.72
CA PHE A 270 -13.21 34.20 23.39
C PHE A 270 -13.84 35.23 22.46
N ALA A 271 -14.55 34.72 21.45
CA ALA A 271 -15.24 35.49 20.44
C ALA A 271 -16.68 35.00 20.36
N GLY A 272 -17.61 35.87 20.76
CA GLY A 272 -19.04 35.77 20.42
C GLY A 272 -19.40 36.97 19.56
N PHE A 273 -20.20 36.78 18.51
CA PHE A 273 -20.43 37.80 17.47
C PHE A 273 -21.68 38.64 17.74
N GLU A 274 -21.94 38.94 19.02
CA GLU A 274 -23.18 39.59 19.44
C GLU A 274 -23.29 41.04 18.94
N SER A 275 -22.19 41.79 18.84
CA SER A 275 -22.25 43.23 18.51
C SER A 275 -21.25 43.77 17.48
N THR A 276 -20.14 43.09 17.15
CA THR A 276 -19.14 43.61 16.20
C THR A 276 -18.50 42.52 15.33
N THR A 277 -17.97 42.91 14.15
CA THR A 277 -17.06 42.08 13.32
C THR A 277 -15.58 42.40 13.58
N GLU A 278 -15.31 43.27 14.56
CA GLU A 278 -14.00 43.87 14.82
C GLU A 278 -12.94 42.79 15.13
N GLY A 279 -11.80 42.87 14.43
CA GLY A 279 -10.67 41.95 14.60
C GLY A 279 -10.67 40.73 13.69
N TRP A 280 -11.73 40.46 12.91
CA TRP A 280 -11.73 39.37 11.92
C TRP A 280 -11.41 39.90 10.52
N VAL A 281 -10.32 39.42 9.94
CA VAL A 281 -9.88 39.78 8.58
C VAL A 281 -9.75 38.53 7.71
N PRO A 282 -10.26 38.55 6.45
CA PRO A 282 -9.97 37.50 5.49
C PRO A 282 -8.47 37.34 5.28
N ARG A 283 -8.01 36.10 5.12
CA ARG A 283 -6.62 35.83 4.76
C ARG A 283 -6.34 36.12 3.28
N ASP A 284 -7.38 36.15 2.45
CA ASP A 284 -7.31 36.43 1.01
C ASP A 284 -8.40 37.46 0.64
N SER A 285 -8.00 38.72 0.44
CA SER A 285 -8.87 39.88 0.72
C SER A 285 -9.60 40.48 -0.48
N ALA A 286 -9.27 40.12 -1.72
CA ALA A 286 -9.87 40.79 -2.88
C ALA A 286 -11.29 40.31 -3.21
N THR A 287 -11.70 39.12 -2.77
CA THR A 287 -12.97 38.47 -3.18
C THR A 287 -13.79 37.90 -2.03
N THR A 288 -13.39 38.19 -0.78
CA THR A 288 -14.06 37.74 0.44
C THR A 288 -14.78 38.90 1.12
N THR A 289 -16.08 38.76 1.35
CA THR A 289 -16.86 39.67 2.19
C THR A 289 -17.14 39.03 3.54
N VAL A 290 -17.08 39.84 4.59
CA VAL A 290 -17.36 39.43 5.97
C VAL A 290 -18.48 40.31 6.49
N SER A 291 -19.55 39.68 6.96
CA SER A 291 -20.71 40.37 7.54
C SER A 291 -21.16 39.68 8.82
N ARG A 292 -21.96 40.39 9.61
CA ARG A 292 -22.67 39.81 10.76
C ARG A 292 -24.06 39.38 10.32
N GLU A 293 -24.49 38.21 10.75
CA GLU A 293 -25.88 37.74 10.62
C GLU A 293 -26.36 37.15 11.94
N VAL A 294 -27.69 37.05 12.11
CA VAL A 294 -28.28 36.38 13.28
C VAL A 294 -28.68 34.98 12.85
N ARG A 295 -28.18 33.97 13.58
CA ARG A 295 -28.55 32.56 13.39
C ARG A 295 -28.77 31.93 14.75
N ASP A 296 -29.86 31.18 14.90
CA ASP A 296 -30.20 30.46 16.15
C ASP A 296 -30.27 31.37 17.39
N ASN A 297 -30.82 32.58 17.22
CA ASN A 297 -30.91 33.65 18.23
C ASN A 297 -29.55 34.11 18.79
N GLN A 298 -28.46 33.86 18.06
CA GLN A 298 -27.10 34.31 18.38
C GLN A 298 -26.52 35.09 17.20
N GLY A 299 -25.56 35.96 17.48
CA GLY A 299 -24.76 36.58 16.42
C GLY A 299 -23.78 35.58 15.81
N SER A 300 -23.71 35.54 14.48
CA SER A 300 -22.73 34.76 13.71
C SER A 300 -21.93 35.68 12.77
N LEU A 301 -20.66 35.32 12.56
CA LEU A 301 -19.84 35.88 11.49
C LEU A 301 -20.09 35.10 10.20
N LYS A 302 -20.61 35.77 9.17
CA LYS A 302 -20.76 35.21 7.84
C LYS A 302 -19.57 35.59 6.97
N LEU A 303 -18.94 34.59 6.38
CA LEU A 303 -17.91 34.74 5.36
C LEU A 303 -18.51 34.34 4.03
N THR A 304 -18.49 35.25 3.06
CA THR A 304 -18.92 34.97 1.68
C THR A 304 -17.76 35.19 0.74
N ILE A 305 -17.42 34.16 -0.03
CA ILE A 305 -16.25 34.17 -0.91
C ILE A 305 -16.72 33.92 -2.34
N ALA A 306 -16.19 34.69 -3.29
CA ALA A 306 -16.55 34.56 -4.69
C ALA A 306 -16.37 33.12 -5.20
N ALA A 307 -17.28 32.73 -6.10
CA ALA A 307 -17.29 31.41 -6.68
C ALA A 307 -15.98 31.14 -7.45
N SER A 308 -15.40 29.96 -7.24
CA SER A 308 -14.25 29.51 -8.03
C SER A 308 -14.18 27.98 -8.09
N SER A 309 -13.61 27.46 -9.18
CA SER A 309 -13.46 26.03 -9.40
C SER A 309 -12.14 25.50 -8.84
N GLY A 310 -12.11 24.23 -8.43
CA GLY A 310 -10.92 23.53 -7.95
C GLY A 310 -11.07 22.87 -6.56
N SER A 311 -9.99 22.22 -6.12
CA SER A 311 -9.89 21.51 -4.83
C SER A 311 -8.73 22.02 -4.00
N GLY A 312 -8.74 21.78 -2.68
CA GLY A 312 -7.70 22.21 -1.75
C GLY A 312 -7.65 23.73 -1.52
N LYS A 313 -8.70 24.48 -1.87
CA LYS A 313 -8.73 25.93 -1.67
C LYS A 313 -8.78 26.24 -0.18
N VAL A 314 -7.80 26.99 0.31
CA VAL A 314 -7.75 27.43 1.71
C VAL A 314 -8.36 28.82 1.81
N LEU A 315 -9.54 28.88 2.42
CA LEU A 315 -10.34 30.07 2.64
C LEU A 315 -10.32 30.34 4.13
N GLY A 316 -9.87 31.50 4.59
CA GLY A 316 -9.69 31.69 6.04
C GLY A 316 -10.07 33.07 6.52
N ALA A 317 -10.40 33.15 7.80
CA ALA A 317 -10.41 34.40 8.52
C ALA A 317 -9.54 34.30 9.76
N VAL A 318 -8.78 35.35 9.99
CA VAL A 318 -7.88 35.50 11.13
C VAL A 318 -8.54 36.44 12.12
N LEU A 319 -8.62 36.01 13.38
CA LEU A 319 -8.92 36.87 14.51
C LEU A 319 -7.62 37.52 14.98
N GLN A 320 -7.38 38.76 14.54
CA GLN A 320 -6.40 39.65 15.12
C GLN A 320 -6.98 40.30 16.38
N ALA A 321 -6.94 39.59 17.51
CA ALA A 321 -7.35 40.14 18.80
C ALA A 321 -6.28 41.13 19.33
N ALA A 322 -6.14 42.29 18.70
CA ALA A 322 -5.30 43.36 19.25
C ALA A 322 -5.75 43.80 20.65
N THR A 323 -7.04 43.63 20.97
CA THR A 323 -7.73 44.09 22.18
C THR A 323 -8.07 43.01 23.20
N LYS A 324 -7.87 41.72 22.90
CA LYS A 324 -8.03 40.60 23.86
C LYS A 324 -6.78 39.73 23.93
N ARG A 325 -5.62 40.35 24.16
CA ARG A 325 -4.43 39.68 24.71
C ARG A 325 -4.68 39.30 26.17
N ALA A 326 -5.81 38.65 26.46
CA ALA A 326 -6.06 38.10 27.77
C ALA A 326 -5.02 37.00 27.95
N THR A 327 -4.23 37.12 29.01
CA THR A 327 -3.39 36.09 29.61
C THR A 327 -4.15 34.76 29.52
N VAL A 328 -3.88 33.97 28.46
CA VAL A 328 -4.68 32.77 28.20
C VAL A 328 -4.23 31.75 29.22
N THR A 329 -5.02 31.58 30.28
CA THR A 329 -4.75 30.55 31.27
C THR A 329 -4.78 29.21 30.54
N HIS A 330 -3.76 28.37 30.76
CA HIS A 330 -3.57 27.11 30.06
C HIS A 330 -4.86 26.26 30.14
N GLY A 331 -5.42 25.90 29.00
CA GLY A 331 -6.60 25.03 28.90
C GLY A 331 -6.43 24.14 27.66
N PRO A 332 -6.85 22.85 27.71
CA PRO A 332 -6.30 21.84 26.81
C PRO A 332 -6.82 21.93 25.37
N THR A 333 -7.97 22.56 25.09
CA THR A 333 -8.56 22.53 23.73
C THR A 333 -9.37 23.79 23.38
N PHE A 334 -9.15 24.35 22.19
CA PHE A 334 -10.01 25.34 21.53
C PHE A 334 -11.09 24.65 20.70
N GLN A 335 -12.25 25.28 20.58
CA GLN A 335 -13.28 24.93 19.61
C GLN A 335 -13.79 26.16 18.85
N ALA A 336 -14.28 25.95 17.63
CA ALA A 336 -15.11 26.91 16.90
C ALA A 336 -16.40 26.24 16.45
N LYS A 337 -17.53 26.88 16.74
CA LYS A 337 -18.84 26.43 16.28
C LYS A 337 -19.10 27.03 14.91
N VAL A 338 -19.28 26.17 13.92
CA VAL A 338 -19.37 26.52 12.50
C VAL A 338 -20.64 25.95 11.90
N PHE A 339 -21.28 26.70 11.02
CA PHE A 339 -22.32 26.18 10.15
C PHE A 339 -22.02 26.49 8.70
N VAL A 340 -22.39 25.54 7.85
CA VAL A 340 -22.29 25.70 6.41
C VAL A 340 -23.66 25.40 5.80
N PRO A 341 -24.26 26.33 5.05
CA PRO A 341 -25.47 26.05 4.29
C PRO A 341 -25.31 24.83 3.36
N THR A 342 -26.40 24.11 3.15
CA THR A 342 -26.48 23.01 2.16
C THR A 342 -26.18 23.48 0.74
N SER A 343 -26.42 24.75 0.44
CA SER A 343 -26.15 25.38 -0.86
C SER A 343 -24.67 25.70 -1.11
N THR A 344 -23.80 25.65 -0.10
CA THR A 344 -22.37 25.94 -0.29
C THR A 344 -21.71 24.85 -1.14
N PRO A 345 -20.97 25.17 -2.23
CA PRO A 345 -20.39 24.15 -3.11
C PRO A 345 -19.25 23.33 -2.49
N GLY A 346 -18.98 22.17 -3.10
CA GLY A 346 -17.84 21.30 -2.75
C GLY A 346 -18.00 20.55 -1.43
N THR A 347 -17.06 19.67 -1.13
CA THR A 347 -16.88 19.10 0.22
C THR A 347 -16.04 20.07 1.04
N LEU A 348 -16.37 20.20 2.32
CA LEU A 348 -15.81 21.24 3.15
C LEU A 348 -15.11 20.62 4.35
N ARG A 349 -13.95 21.17 4.68
CA ARG A 349 -13.26 20.92 5.93
C ARG A 349 -12.97 22.25 6.60
N ALA A 350 -12.71 22.26 7.90
CA ALA A 350 -12.16 23.40 8.59
C ALA A 350 -11.12 22.99 9.61
N ARG A 351 -10.10 23.82 9.81
CA ARG A 351 -9.17 23.68 10.93
C ARG A 351 -9.01 25.01 11.64
N LEU A 352 -8.71 24.92 12.93
CA LEU A 352 -8.26 26.05 13.70
C LEU A 352 -6.74 26.13 13.62
N LEU A 353 -6.20 27.33 13.74
CA LEU A 353 -4.76 27.54 13.83
C LEU A 353 -4.45 28.69 14.77
N MET A 354 -3.23 28.68 15.28
CA MET A 354 -2.73 29.65 16.25
C MET A 354 -1.35 30.12 15.83
N MET A 355 -1.06 31.41 15.97
CA MET A 355 0.30 31.95 15.82
C MET A 355 0.88 32.22 17.20
N ASP A 356 1.98 31.55 17.54
CA ASP A 356 2.66 31.79 18.82
C ASP A 356 3.41 33.13 18.87
N GLY A 357 4.00 33.45 20.03
CA GLY A 357 4.75 34.69 20.25
C GLY A 357 5.91 34.93 19.28
N ALA A 358 6.44 33.86 18.67
CA ALA A 358 7.51 33.86 17.70
C ALA A 358 7.01 33.89 16.24
N TRP A 359 5.71 34.16 16.02
CA TRP A 359 5.05 34.16 14.71
C TRP A 359 5.02 32.81 14.01
N LYS A 360 5.28 31.71 14.74
CA LYS A 360 5.14 30.37 14.17
C LYS A 360 3.67 29.96 14.21
N THR A 361 3.18 29.49 13.07
CA THR A 361 1.81 28.97 12.97
C THR A 361 1.77 27.51 13.38
N HIS A 362 0.83 27.17 14.25
CA HIS A 362 0.47 25.83 14.66
C HIS A 362 -0.91 25.51 14.10
N PHE A 363 -1.00 24.38 13.41
CA PHE A 363 -2.23 23.98 12.72
C PHE A 363 -2.91 22.88 13.50
N GLY A 364 -4.21 23.05 13.73
CA GLY A 364 -5.10 21.94 14.00
C GLY A 364 -5.29 21.11 12.75
N GLU A 365 -5.72 19.88 12.96
CA GLU A 365 -6.03 18.98 11.87
C GLU A 365 -7.38 19.35 11.23
N PRO A 366 -7.50 19.30 9.89
CA PRO A 366 -8.76 19.57 9.20
C PRO A 366 -9.91 18.64 9.62
N PHE A 367 -11.01 19.26 10.05
CA PHE A 367 -12.28 18.65 10.41
C PHE A 367 -13.26 18.69 9.24
N ALA A 368 -13.86 17.57 8.83
CA ALA A 368 -14.88 17.58 7.77
C ALA A 368 -16.20 18.20 8.27
N LEU A 369 -16.72 19.17 7.53
CA LEU A 369 -17.95 19.88 7.86
C LEU A 369 -19.15 19.23 7.18
N THR A 370 -20.18 18.95 7.96
CA THR A 370 -21.48 18.54 7.47
C THR A 370 -22.34 19.77 7.20
N LYS A 371 -22.80 19.91 5.96
CA LYS A 371 -23.66 21.05 5.59
C LYS A 371 -25.06 20.90 6.17
N GLY A 372 -25.70 22.04 6.44
CA GLY A 372 -27.05 22.10 6.99
C GLY A 372 -27.16 21.77 8.47
N VAL A 373 -26.03 21.49 9.14
CA VAL A 373 -25.98 21.25 10.59
C VAL A 373 -24.86 22.07 11.21
N GLU A 374 -24.93 22.20 12.52
CA GLU A 374 -23.88 22.80 13.33
C GLU A 374 -22.70 21.83 13.48
N ASN A 375 -21.50 22.34 13.26
CA ASN A 375 -20.24 21.61 13.36
C ASN A 375 -19.36 22.23 14.44
N ARG A 376 -18.51 21.43 15.08
CA ARG A 376 -17.50 21.94 16.00
C ARG A 376 -16.10 21.57 15.51
N VAL A 377 -15.31 22.59 15.22
CA VAL A 377 -13.90 22.44 14.84
C VAL A 377 -13.07 22.55 16.10
N TYR A 378 -12.15 21.62 16.35
CA TYR A 378 -11.34 21.58 17.57
C TYR A 378 -9.86 21.78 17.28
N PHE A 379 -9.12 22.28 18.27
CA PHE A 379 -7.66 22.35 18.21
C PHE A 379 -7.03 22.41 19.60
N LYS A 380 -6.09 21.49 19.83
CA LYS A 380 -5.22 21.47 21.01
C LYS A 380 -3.81 21.93 20.61
N PRO A 381 -3.43 23.19 20.88
CA PRO A 381 -2.08 23.65 20.61
C PRO A 381 -1.05 22.93 21.50
N PRO A 382 0.19 22.72 21.01
CA PRO A 382 1.28 22.24 21.85
C PRO A 382 1.49 23.17 23.06
N ASP A 383 1.86 22.63 24.22
CA ASP A 383 2.07 23.41 25.45
C ASP A 383 3.07 24.58 25.24
N ALA A 384 4.08 24.38 24.40
CA ALA A 384 5.07 25.40 24.06
C ALA A 384 4.51 26.57 23.22
N ALA A 385 3.41 26.35 22.48
CA ALA A 385 2.81 27.36 21.59
C ALA A 385 2.04 28.44 22.38
N TRP A 386 1.72 28.19 23.65
CA TRP A 386 0.92 29.08 24.49
C TRP A 386 1.65 30.36 24.91
N LYS A 387 2.98 30.37 24.87
CA LYS A 387 3.77 31.54 25.25
C LYS A 387 3.53 32.67 24.25
N ASP A 388 2.99 33.78 24.75
CA ASP A 388 2.79 35.04 24.02
C ASP A 388 1.96 34.90 22.72
N ASN A 389 0.92 34.05 22.71
CA ASN A 389 0.02 33.85 21.56
C ASN A 389 -0.40 35.17 20.90
N ARG A 390 -0.23 35.26 19.58
CA ARG A 390 -0.46 36.46 18.77
C ARG A 390 -1.84 36.49 18.14
N SER A 391 -2.31 35.36 17.61
CA SER A 391 -3.57 35.30 16.88
C SER A 391 -4.10 33.89 16.82
N PHE A 392 -5.40 33.82 16.54
CA PHE A 392 -6.10 32.59 16.26
C PHE A 392 -6.88 32.76 14.97
N SER A 393 -7.06 31.70 14.22
CA SER A 393 -7.77 31.75 12.93
C SER A 393 -8.50 30.44 12.70
N ILE A 394 -9.52 30.52 11.85
CA ILE A 394 -10.12 29.36 11.21
C ILE A 394 -9.82 29.39 9.72
N GLU A 395 -9.45 28.23 9.19
CA GLU A 395 -9.36 27.97 7.77
C GLU A 395 -10.43 26.96 7.38
N PHE A 396 -11.23 27.32 6.38
CA PHE A 396 -12.08 26.45 5.60
C PHE A 396 -11.32 25.94 4.39
N ILE A 397 -11.36 24.64 4.17
CA ILE A 397 -10.73 23.98 3.02
C ILE A 397 -11.86 23.43 2.15
N VAL A 398 -11.87 23.83 0.88
CA VAL A 398 -12.89 23.41 -0.08
C VAL A 398 -12.30 22.42 -1.08
N ASP A 399 -12.95 21.27 -1.22
CA ASP A 399 -12.60 20.22 -2.16
C ASP A 399 -13.72 20.00 -3.18
N GLY A 400 -13.42 20.01 -4.48
CA GLY A 400 -14.37 19.63 -5.54
C GLY A 400 -15.47 20.66 -5.82
N SER A 401 -15.15 21.95 -5.90
CA SER A 401 -16.07 23.00 -6.38
C SER A 401 -16.00 23.16 -7.90
N ASP A 402 -17.14 23.36 -8.55
CA ASP A 402 -17.25 23.69 -9.98
C ASP A 402 -17.23 25.22 -10.25
N GLY A 403 -17.25 26.04 -9.19
CA GLY A 403 -17.27 27.50 -9.30
C GLY A 403 -18.62 28.08 -9.69
N SER A 404 -19.72 27.32 -9.60
CA SER A 404 -21.06 27.79 -9.94
C SER A 404 -21.72 28.69 -8.89
N ALA A 405 -21.30 28.60 -7.62
CA ALA A 405 -21.88 29.37 -6.52
C ALA A 405 -20.83 29.84 -5.50
N PRO A 406 -21.11 30.91 -4.73
CA PRO A 406 -20.18 31.42 -3.73
C PRO A 406 -20.04 30.47 -2.54
N PHE A 407 -18.90 30.54 -1.86
CA PHE A 407 -18.70 29.82 -0.60
C PHE A 407 -19.25 30.64 0.56
N VAL A 408 -20.07 30.02 1.41
CA VAL A 408 -20.70 30.68 2.54
C VAL A 408 -20.42 29.90 3.81
N PHE A 409 -19.85 30.55 4.81
CA PHE A 409 -19.53 29.95 6.10
C PHE A 409 -20.05 30.84 7.21
N TYR A 410 -20.54 30.22 8.28
CA TYR A 410 -20.92 30.90 9.51
C TYR A 410 -20.03 30.41 10.65
N VAL A 411 -19.48 31.33 11.42
CA VAL A 411 -18.80 31.05 12.69
C VAL A 411 -19.64 31.68 13.79
N ASP A 412 -20.13 30.90 14.75
CA ASP A 412 -20.99 31.40 15.83
C ASP A 412 -20.21 31.77 17.07
N ASN A 413 -19.18 30.99 17.38
CA ASN A 413 -18.27 31.29 18.46
C ASN A 413 -16.94 30.59 18.31
N VAL A 414 -15.96 31.09 19.07
CA VAL A 414 -14.70 30.40 19.37
C VAL A 414 -14.56 30.35 20.89
N ALA A 415 -14.31 29.16 21.44
CA ALA A 415 -14.20 28.92 22.88
C ALA A 415 -13.00 28.03 23.27
N GLN A 416 -12.60 28.04 24.55
CA GLN A 416 -11.60 27.13 25.16
C GLN A 416 -12.24 26.34 26.30
N GLY A 417 -11.80 25.10 26.51
CA GLY A 417 -12.43 24.18 27.44
C GLY A 417 -11.76 22.82 27.39
N THR A 418 -12.32 21.87 28.15
CA THR A 418 -11.81 20.50 28.20
C THR A 418 -12.59 19.62 27.24
N GLN A 419 -11.89 19.00 26.29
CA GLN A 419 -12.44 17.99 25.42
C GLN A 419 -12.07 16.59 25.91
N SER A 420 -13.03 15.68 25.90
CA SER A 420 -12.84 14.27 26.26
C SER A 420 -13.48 13.36 25.22
N GLY A 421 -12.91 12.17 24.98
CA GLY A 421 -13.48 11.19 24.05
C GLY A 421 -13.36 11.53 22.57
N GLU A 422 -12.52 12.50 22.21
CA GLU A 422 -12.17 12.80 20.81
C GLU A 422 -11.37 11.64 20.20
N MET A 423 -11.64 11.32 18.94
CA MET A 423 -10.78 10.44 18.14
C MET A 423 -10.35 11.15 16.87
N SER A 424 -9.05 11.10 16.59
CA SER A 424 -8.52 11.49 15.29
C SER A 424 -9.05 10.56 14.19
N PRO A 425 -9.02 10.96 12.90
CA PRO A 425 -9.44 10.10 11.81
C PRO A 425 -8.72 8.73 11.76
N PRO A 426 -7.39 8.62 12.01
CA PRO A 426 -6.76 7.33 12.23
C PRO A 426 -7.38 6.55 13.39
N GLN A 427 -7.54 7.14 14.57
CA GLN A 427 -8.12 6.46 15.75
C GLN A 427 -9.58 6.04 15.54
N LEU A 428 -10.34 6.84 14.79
CA LEU A 428 -11.68 6.50 14.38
C LEU A 428 -11.65 5.23 13.53
N TRP A 429 -10.80 5.18 12.50
CA TRP A 429 -10.60 3.96 11.71
C TRP A 429 -10.14 2.77 12.56
N GLU A 430 -9.17 2.95 13.47
CA GLU A 430 -8.69 1.91 14.38
C GLU A 430 -9.85 1.29 15.18
N SER A 431 -10.81 2.11 15.59
CA SER A 431 -11.97 1.66 16.34
C SER A 431 -13.06 0.95 15.50
N TYR A 432 -13.20 1.29 14.21
CA TYR A 432 -14.08 0.55 13.28
C TYR A 432 -13.46 -0.78 12.87
N SER A 433 -12.16 -0.79 12.57
CA SER A 433 -11.43 -2.01 12.23
C SER A 433 -11.46 -3.03 13.37
N GLN A 434 -11.25 -2.60 14.62
CA GLN A 434 -11.39 -3.47 15.79
C GLN A 434 -12.79 -4.10 15.87
N ALA A 435 -13.86 -3.33 15.64
CA ALA A 435 -15.23 -3.85 15.68
C ALA A 435 -15.49 -4.94 14.62
N ALA A 436 -14.92 -4.80 13.42
CA ALA A 436 -14.99 -5.86 12.41
C ALA A 436 -14.19 -7.10 12.80
N VAL A 437 -12.97 -6.93 13.33
CA VAL A 437 -12.15 -8.03 13.85
C VAL A 437 -12.91 -8.80 14.94
N ASP A 438 -13.46 -8.10 15.92
CA ASP A 438 -14.24 -8.70 17.02
C ASP A 438 -15.46 -9.46 16.49
N ALA A 439 -16.16 -8.91 15.50
CA ALA A 439 -17.33 -9.54 14.91
C ALA A 439 -17.01 -10.82 14.13
N ILE A 440 -15.90 -10.83 13.38
CA ILE A 440 -15.42 -12.01 12.67
C ILE A 440 -14.96 -13.07 13.69
N ARG A 441 -14.16 -12.68 14.69
CA ARG A 441 -13.69 -13.58 15.75
C ARG A 441 -14.79 -14.09 16.66
N GLY A 442 -15.86 -13.34 16.87
CA GLY A 442 -17.06 -13.77 17.59
C GLY A 442 -17.76 -14.96 16.96
N LEU A 443 -17.47 -15.28 15.69
CA LEU A 443 -17.94 -16.51 15.04
C LEU A 443 -17.05 -17.73 15.34
N GLY A 444 -15.93 -17.56 16.04
CA GLY A 444 -14.88 -18.57 16.22
C GLY A 444 -13.95 -18.70 15.00
N GLU A 445 -13.89 -17.68 14.15
CA GLU A 445 -13.03 -17.67 12.96
C GLU A 445 -11.53 -17.61 13.31
N GLN A 446 -10.72 -18.44 12.66
CA GLN A 446 -9.27 -18.55 12.89
C GLN A 446 -8.43 -18.10 11.68
N LYS A 447 -9.04 -17.87 10.52
CA LYS A 447 -8.38 -17.39 9.30
C LYS A 447 -7.73 -16.03 9.52
N LEU A 448 -6.76 -15.72 8.67
CA LEU A 448 -6.07 -14.43 8.69
C LEU A 448 -7.06 -13.28 8.47
N ILE A 449 -6.93 -12.23 9.26
CA ILE A 449 -7.60 -10.95 8.99
C ILE A 449 -6.51 -9.92 8.71
N MET A 450 -6.61 -9.27 7.55
CA MET A 450 -5.77 -8.16 7.13
C MET A 450 -6.45 -6.85 7.51
N VAL A 451 -5.66 -5.92 8.06
CA VAL A 451 -6.15 -4.62 8.53
C VAL A 451 -5.32 -3.51 7.91
N GLU A 452 -5.95 -2.72 7.05
CA GLU A 452 -5.33 -1.57 6.41
C GLU A 452 -5.13 -0.38 7.36
N GLY A 453 -4.22 0.52 6.97
CA GLY A 453 -3.94 1.77 7.67
C GLY A 453 -4.76 2.95 7.15
N TYR A 454 -4.69 4.07 7.86
CA TYR A 454 -5.28 5.33 7.46
C TYR A 454 -4.42 6.08 6.43
N SER A 455 -5.05 7.00 5.69
CA SER A 455 -4.45 7.79 4.61
C SER A 455 -4.12 6.93 3.40
N PHE A 456 -5.14 6.27 2.86
CA PHE A 456 -5.03 5.35 1.73
C PHE A 456 -4.06 4.20 2.01
N SER A 457 -4.02 3.73 3.27
CA SER A 457 -3.13 2.66 3.69
C SER A 457 -1.64 2.91 3.37
N SER A 458 -1.22 4.18 3.25
CA SER A 458 0.10 4.54 2.74
C SER A 458 1.23 3.96 3.59
N ALA A 459 2.09 3.15 2.97
CA ALA A 459 3.31 2.65 3.61
C ALA A 459 4.26 3.78 4.04
N GLU A 460 4.29 4.89 3.30
CA GLU A 460 5.12 6.07 3.58
C GLU A 460 4.66 6.79 4.85
N GLU A 461 3.36 7.02 5.00
CA GLU A 461 2.78 7.80 6.11
C GLU A 461 2.45 6.93 7.33
N TRP A 462 2.70 5.62 7.27
CA TRP A 462 2.26 4.65 8.27
C TRP A 462 2.61 5.02 9.72
N PRO A 463 3.89 5.21 10.11
CA PRO A 463 4.24 5.45 11.51
C PRO A 463 3.69 6.78 12.05
N LYS A 464 3.39 7.75 11.18
CA LYS A 464 2.75 9.02 11.55
C LYS A 464 1.28 8.82 11.92
N ASN A 465 0.56 7.99 11.16
CA ASN A 465 -0.86 7.72 11.41
C ASN A 465 -1.07 6.68 12.52
N HIS A 466 -0.17 5.68 12.59
CA HIS A 466 -0.27 4.54 13.50
C HIS A 466 1.06 4.34 14.23
N PRO A 467 1.33 5.06 15.33
CA PRO A 467 2.61 4.94 16.03
C PRO A 467 2.81 3.59 16.74
N ARG A 468 1.74 2.81 16.92
CA ARG A 468 1.76 1.47 17.54
C ARG A 468 0.69 0.58 16.93
N LYS A 469 0.87 -0.74 17.02
CA LYS A 469 -0.22 -1.68 16.68
C LYS A 469 -1.43 -1.43 17.59
N TRP A 470 -2.63 -1.49 17.03
CA TRP A 470 -3.88 -1.18 17.73
C TRP A 470 -4.86 -2.36 17.81
N VAL A 471 -4.71 -3.37 16.95
CA VAL A 471 -5.67 -4.47 16.86
C VAL A 471 -5.37 -5.48 17.95
N THR A 472 -6.38 -5.81 18.74
CA THR A 472 -6.38 -6.95 19.64
C THR A 472 -7.12 -8.09 18.96
N ASP A 473 -6.47 -9.25 18.82
CA ASP A 473 -7.06 -10.42 18.17
C ASP A 473 -6.95 -11.65 19.06
N SER A 474 -8.10 -12.26 19.37
CA SER A 474 -8.19 -13.50 20.15
C SER A 474 -7.53 -14.71 19.48
N ALA A 475 -7.43 -14.72 18.14
CA ALA A 475 -6.75 -15.78 17.39
C ALA A 475 -5.25 -15.50 17.16
N ASN A 476 -4.77 -14.31 17.53
CA ASN A 476 -3.41 -13.83 17.24
C ASN A 476 -2.99 -14.05 15.76
N ASN A 477 -3.93 -13.86 14.83
CA ASN A 477 -3.74 -14.10 13.40
C ASN A 477 -4.16 -12.87 12.58
N ILE A 478 -3.56 -11.72 12.91
CA ILE A 478 -3.69 -10.44 12.17
C ILE A 478 -2.44 -10.17 11.33
N MET A 479 -2.63 -9.44 10.23
CA MET A 479 -1.56 -8.86 9.44
C MET A 479 -1.93 -7.43 9.06
N TYR A 480 -1.05 -6.48 9.30
CA TYR A 480 -1.25 -5.10 8.86
C TYR A 480 -0.99 -5.01 7.36
N HIS A 481 -1.79 -4.21 6.68
CA HIS A 481 -1.85 -4.18 5.23
C HIS A 481 -1.59 -2.75 4.77
N ALA A 482 -0.59 -2.51 3.92
CA ALA A 482 -0.20 -1.17 3.46
C ALA A 482 -0.09 -1.13 1.93
N HIS A 483 -0.27 0.04 1.33
CA HIS A 483 -0.19 0.27 -0.11
C HIS A 483 0.99 1.19 -0.46
N PHE A 484 1.54 1.03 -1.66
CA PHE A 484 2.68 1.80 -2.14
C PHE A 484 2.71 1.96 -3.66
N TYR A 485 2.89 3.20 -4.13
CA TYR A 485 3.19 3.50 -5.53
C TYR A 485 4.34 4.51 -5.62
N PHE A 486 5.15 4.43 -6.67
CA PHE A 486 6.30 5.31 -6.83
C PHE A 486 5.91 6.79 -6.99
N ASP A 487 4.83 7.10 -7.70
CA ASP A 487 4.35 8.47 -7.97
C ASP A 487 3.31 8.98 -6.94
N ARG A 488 3.12 8.26 -5.83
CA ARG A 488 2.08 8.45 -4.78
C ARG A 488 0.63 8.38 -5.24
N SER A 489 0.33 8.64 -6.51
CA SER A 489 -1.04 8.61 -7.04
C SER A 489 -1.45 7.25 -7.61
N GLY A 490 -0.48 6.41 -7.99
CA GLY A 490 -0.70 5.15 -8.71
C GLY A 490 -1.13 5.34 -10.17
N LYS A 491 -1.40 6.58 -10.61
CA LYS A 491 -1.84 6.92 -11.97
C LYS A 491 -0.69 7.08 -12.94
N TYR A 492 0.51 7.40 -12.45
CA TYR A 492 1.71 7.66 -13.24
C TYR A 492 1.46 8.66 -14.36
N GLU A 493 0.94 9.85 -14.01
CA GLU A 493 0.66 10.92 -14.99
C GLU A 493 1.96 11.46 -15.60
N ASN A 494 3.04 11.50 -14.82
CA ASN A 494 4.37 11.94 -15.25
C ASN A 494 5.18 10.81 -15.91
N ALA A 495 6.12 11.19 -16.79
CA ALA A 495 7.13 10.28 -17.30
C ALA A 495 8.18 9.93 -16.23
N HIS A 496 8.85 8.79 -16.38
CA HIS A 496 9.90 8.34 -15.45
C HIS A 496 10.96 9.40 -15.16
N ALA A 497 11.41 10.13 -16.18
CA ALA A 497 12.45 11.15 -16.04
C ALA A 497 12.05 12.28 -15.06
N THR A 498 10.77 12.64 -14.98
CA THR A 498 10.26 13.63 -14.02
C THR A 498 10.35 13.10 -12.59
N GLU A 499 9.92 11.85 -12.38
CA GLU A 499 9.99 11.19 -11.07
C GLU A 499 11.46 10.98 -10.65
N LEU A 500 12.35 10.66 -11.59
CA LEU A 500 13.79 10.55 -11.35
C LEU A 500 14.42 11.89 -10.95
N ALA A 501 14.04 12.99 -11.60
CA ALA A 501 14.51 14.32 -11.23
C ALA A 501 14.05 14.70 -9.81
N SER A 502 12.79 14.38 -9.47
CA SER A 502 12.24 14.55 -8.12
C SER A 502 13.00 13.73 -7.07
N ALA A 503 13.36 12.47 -7.38
CA ALA A 503 14.15 11.62 -6.51
C ALA A 503 15.57 12.18 -6.28
N LYS A 504 16.22 12.64 -7.35
CA LYS A 504 17.57 13.26 -7.28
C LYS A 504 17.58 14.54 -6.44
N ASN A 505 16.56 15.37 -6.57
CA ASN A 505 16.41 16.58 -5.75
C ASN A 505 16.25 16.27 -4.25
N GLN A 506 15.79 15.06 -3.91
CA GLN A 506 15.68 14.56 -2.55
C GLN A 506 16.92 13.76 -2.10
N GLY A 507 17.97 13.69 -2.92
CA GLY A 507 19.23 13.01 -2.61
C GLY A 507 19.26 11.52 -2.94
N TYR A 508 18.28 10.99 -3.69
CA TYR A 508 18.24 9.58 -4.09
C TYR A 508 18.75 9.38 -5.51
N ALA A 509 19.46 8.28 -5.76
CA ALA A 509 20.07 8.00 -7.07
C ALA A 509 19.04 7.54 -8.13
N SER A 510 17.94 6.93 -7.70
CA SER A 510 16.85 6.44 -8.57
C SER A 510 15.48 6.58 -7.91
N VAL A 511 14.41 6.41 -8.72
CA VAL A 511 13.03 6.37 -8.22
C VAL A 511 12.84 5.17 -7.30
N GLY A 512 13.49 4.04 -7.60
CA GLY A 512 13.51 2.84 -6.78
C GLY A 512 14.09 3.08 -5.38
N ASP A 513 15.20 3.81 -5.26
CA ASP A 513 15.83 4.07 -3.96
C ASP A 513 14.94 4.97 -3.08
N LEU A 514 14.32 6.01 -3.67
CA LEU A 514 13.31 6.81 -2.98
C LEU A 514 12.07 5.98 -2.62
N GLY A 515 11.66 5.05 -3.49
CA GLY A 515 10.56 4.14 -3.22
C GLY A 515 10.82 3.24 -2.02
N ILE A 516 11.99 2.59 -1.97
CA ILE A 516 12.41 1.75 -0.84
C ILE A 516 12.44 2.58 0.44
N ALA A 517 13.00 3.79 0.43
CA ALA A 517 13.04 4.65 1.62
C ALA A 517 11.64 4.93 2.18
N ARG A 518 10.63 5.11 1.31
CA ARG A 518 9.23 5.31 1.71
C ARG A 518 8.58 4.04 2.23
N VAL A 519 8.73 2.90 1.55
CA VAL A 519 8.18 1.61 2.00
C VAL A 519 8.80 1.17 3.32
N LYS A 520 10.06 1.54 3.57
CA LYS A 520 10.78 1.21 4.80
C LYS A 520 10.09 1.74 6.06
N ASN A 521 9.35 2.85 5.96
CA ASN A 521 8.56 3.39 7.08
C ASN A 521 7.54 2.37 7.63
N PHE A 522 6.93 1.58 6.75
CA PHE A 522 6.03 0.50 7.15
C PHE A 522 6.78 -0.77 7.57
N THR A 523 7.79 -1.21 6.80
CA THR A 523 8.49 -2.47 7.13
C THR A 523 9.23 -2.38 8.46
N ASP A 524 9.86 -1.25 8.76
CA ASP A 524 10.53 -1.00 10.05
C ASP A 524 9.51 -0.95 11.18
N TRP A 525 8.35 -0.33 10.94
CA TRP A 525 7.27 -0.31 11.92
C TRP A 525 6.78 -1.72 12.22
N VAL A 526 6.55 -2.56 11.20
CA VAL A 526 6.12 -3.95 11.37
C VAL A 526 7.13 -4.73 12.22
N ALA A 527 8.42 -4.58 11.94
CA ALA A 527 9.50 -5.19 12.72
C ALA A 527 9.51 -4.67 14.18
N ALA A 528 9.42 -3.35 14.38
CA ALA A 528 9.44 -2.71 15.69
C ALA A 528 8.23 -3.09 16.57
N GLN A 529 7.06 -3.32 15.96
CA GLN A 529 5.84 -3.71 16.67
C GLN A 529 5.74 -5.22 16.94
N GLY A 530 6.69 -6.02 16.40
CA GLY A 530 6.64 -7.48 16.47
C GLY A 530 5.34 -8.04 15.90
N THR A 531 4.96 -7.55 14.72
CA THR A 531 3.72 -7.94 14.01
C THR A 531 4.02 -8.43 12.60
N ARG A 532 2.99 -8.79 11.84
CA ARG A 532 3.10 -9.13 10.41
C ARG A 532 2.59 -7.99 9.55
N GLY A 533 3.21 -7.83 8.37
CA GLY A 533 2.84 -6.84 7.37
C GLY A 533 2.55 -7.49 6.01
N PHE A 534 1.91 -6.73 5.12
CA PHE A 534 1.69 -7.08 3.72
C PHE A 534 1.57 -5.82 2.87
N ILE A 535 2.09 -5.85 1.64
CA ILE A 535 1.89 -4.77 0.65
C ILE A 535 0.76 -5.13 -0.31
N GLY A 536 -0.43 -4.58 -0.10
CA GLY A 536 -1.66 -4.94 -0.82
C GLY A 536 -1.76 -4.45 -2.23
N GLU A 537 -1.19 -3.29 -2.44
CA GLU A 537 -1.15 -2.67 -3.74
C GLU A 537 0.22 -2.06 -3.92
N PHE A 538 0.84 -2.48 -5.02
CA PHE A 538 1.94 -1.79 -5.64
C PHE A 538 1.87 -2.01 -7.13
N GLY A 539 2.39 -1.08 -7.91
CA GLY A 539 2.41 -1.21 -9.36
C GLY A 539 3.34 -0.20 -9.97
N TRP A 540 3.59 -0.35 -11.27
CA TRP A 540 4.24 0.65 -12.11
C TRP A 540 3.80 0.45 -13.56
N PRO A 541 4.03 1.45 -14.43
CA PRO A 541 3.51 1.42 -15.78
C PRO A 541 4.00 0.26 -16.64
N ASN A 542 3.08 -0.34 -17.40
CA ASN A 542 3.41 -1.33 -18.43
C ASN A 542 3.95 -0.67 -19.71
N SER A 543 4.60 -1.50 -20.53
CA SER A 543 5.11 -1.13 -21.84
C SER A 543 4.06 -0.69 -22.86
N ILE A 544 2.76 -0.98 -22.66
CA ILE A 544 1.70 -0.49 -23.57
C ILE A 544 1.40 0.98 -23.29
N LYS A 545 1.36 1.39 -22.02
CA LYS A 545 1.12 2.79 -21.62
C LYS A 545 2.38 3.65 -21.59
N ARG A 546 3.54 3.02 -21.37
CA ARG A 546 4.85 3.68 -21.21
C ARG A 546 5.92 2.95 -22.05
N PRO A 547 5.79 2.93 -23.39
CA PRO A 547 6.69 2.15 -24.25
C PRO A 547 8.15 2.61 -24.19
N ASN A 548 8.38 3.90 -23.95
CA ASN A 548 9.72 4.51 -24.01
C ASN A 548 10.49 4.45 -22.68
N ASP A 549 9.80 4.22 -21.56
CA ASP A 549 10.37 4.26 -20.21
C ASP A 549 10.04 3.02 -19.34
N SER A 550 9.32 2.03 -19.88
CA SER A 550 9.00 0.77 -19.18
C SER A 550 10.23 0.02 -18.65
N ALA A 551 11.36 0.06 -19.34
CA ALA A 551 12.60 -0.57 -18.88
C ALA A 551 13.14 0.09 -17.58
N ALA A 552 13.01 1.41 -17.46
CA ALA A 552 13.42 2.13 -16.26
C ALA A 552 12.47 1.83 -15.09
N TRP A 553 11.16 1.83 -15.34
CA TRP A 553 10.16 1.41 -14.36
C TRP A 553 10.37 -0.02 -13.86
N ASN A 554 10.67 -0.95 -14.77
CA ASN A 554 10.98 -2.34 -14.41
C ASN A 554 12.25 -2.45 -13.55
N ALA A 555 13.28 -1.64 -13.80
CA ALA A 555 14.49 -1.63 -12.99
C ALA A 555 14.22 -1.14 -11.55
N ASP A 556 13.38 -0.12 -11.39
CA ASP A 556 12.95 0.34 -10.06
C ASP A 556 12.01 -0.68 -9.37
N GLY A 557 11.15 -1.35 -10.14
CA GLY A 557 10.32 -2.46 -9.67
C GLY A 557 11.13 -3.66 -9.16
N GLU A 558 12.21 -4.04 -9.85
CA GLU A 558 13.15 -5.09 -9.41
C GLU A 558 13.77 -4.71 -8.07
N LYS A 559 14.21 -3.47 -7.90
CA LYS A 559 14.78 -2.98 -6.62
C LYS A 559 13.77 -3.09 -5.48
N LEU A 560 12.52 -2.66 -5.70
CA LEU A 560 11.47 -2.75 -4.70
C LEU A 560 11.20 -4.21 -4.31
N LEU A 561 11.01 -5.09 -5.30
CA LEU A 561 10.71 -6.49 -5.03
C LEU A 561 11.88 -7.22 -4.37
N GLN A 562 13.12 -6.92 -4.76
CA GLN A 562 14.31 -7.44 -4.06
C GLN A 562 14.33 -6.99 -2.59
N PHE A 563 14.04 -5.72 -2.31
CA PHE A 563 13.93 -5.24 -0.94
C PHE A 563 12.83 -5.98 -0.14
N LEU A 564 11.64 -6.14 -0.73
CA LEU A 564 10.53 -6.88 -0.10
C LEU A 564 10.86 -8.36 0.12
N ASP A 565 11.68 -8.95 -0.76
CA ASP A 565 12.21 -10.30 -0.59
C ASP A 565 13.14 -10.38 0.63
N ASP A 566 14.07 -9.42 0.75
CA ASP A 566 15.08 -9.38 1.82
C ASP A 566 14.43 -9.21 3.20
N VAL A 567 13.33 -8.44 3.30
CA VAL A 567 12.59 -8.26 4.56
C VAL A 567 11.48 -9.29 4.77
N GLY A 568 11.29 -10.23 3.85
CA GLY A 568 10.29 -11.29 3.96
C GLY A 568 8.83 -10.81 3.86
N MET A 569 8.56 -9.70 3.18
CA MET A 569 7.25 -9.04 3.16
C MET A 569 6.39 -9.53 2.01
N GLY A 570 5.19 -10.07 2.29
CA GLY A 570 4.21 -10.48 1.28
C GLY A 570 3.66 -9.30 0.46
N ALA A 571 3.26 -9.52 -0.80
CA ALA A 571 2.70 -8.45 -1.62
C ALA A 571 1.76 -8.91 -2.75
N THR A 572 0.80 -8.07 -3.12
CA THR A 572 -0.04 -8.23 -4.32
C THR A 572 0.13 -7.05 -5.27
N MET A 573 0.45 -7.35 -6.54
CA MET A 573 0.63 -6.30 -7.54
C MET A 573 -0.74 -5.80 -8.02
N TRP A 574 -0.90 -4.50 -8.16
CA TRP A 574 -2.02 -3.86 -8.84
C TRP A 574 -1.62 -3.69 -10.32
N THR A 575 -2.28 -4.33 -11.29
CA THR A 575 -3.49 -5.17 -11.20
C THR A 575 -3.63 -6.12 -12.40
N THR A 576 -4.71 -6.92 -12.43
CA THR A 576 -5.25 -7.62 -13.60
C THR A 576 -6.78 -7.65 -13.57
N GLY A 577 -7.41 -8.16 -14.63
CA GLY A 577 -8.87 -8.24 -14.73
C GLY A 577 -9.34 -8.93 -16.00
N THR A 578 -10.57 -9.43 -15.99
CA THR A 578 -11.17 -10.11 -17.15
C THR A 578 -11.61 -9.16 -18.26
N TRP A 579 -11.79 -7.88 -17.95
CA TRP A 579 -12.13 -6.84 -18.92
C TRP A 579 -10.90 -6.04 -19.41
N GLU A 580 -9.71 -6.38 -18.97
CA GLU A 580 -8.48 -5.71 -19.42
C GLU A 580 -8.21 -6.03 -20.90
N GLY A 581 -8.66 -5.15 -21.79
CA GLY A 581 -8.54 -5.32 -23.24
C GLY A 581 -7.11 -5.18 -23.75
N THR A 582 -6.78 -5.91 -24.81
CA THR A 582 -5.42 -5.98 -25.38
C THR A 582 -4.89 -4.65 -25.92
N LYS A 583 -5.79 -3.73 -26.32
CA LYS A 583 -5.44 -2.46 -26.97
C LYS A 583 -5.23 -1.29 -26.00
N ASN A 584 -5.76 -1.36 -24.79
CA ASN A 584 -5.73 -0.22 -23.86
C ASN A 584 -5.90 -0.64 -22.39
N PRO A 585 -5.01 -1.49 -21.86
CA PRO A 585 -5.12 -1.97 -20.48
C PRO A 585 -4.88 -0.83 -19.47
N ASN A 586 -5.24 -1.04 -18.21
CA ASN A 586 -4.84 -0.16 -17.12
C ASN A 586 -3.32 0.03 -17.06
N ILE A 587 -2.85 1.18 -16.56
CA ILE A 587 -1.43 1.54 -16.60
C ILE A 587 -0.53 0.57 -15.84
N ASN A 588 -1.02 0.03 -14.73
CA ASN A 588 -0.29 -0.95 -13.94
C ASN A 588 -0.73 -2.39 -14.22
N ASN A 589 -1.48 -2.64 -15.30
CA ASN A 589 -1.88 -4.00 -15.64
C ASN A 589 -0.63 -4.88 -15.86
N VAL A 590 -0.60 -6.07 -15.25
CA VAL A 590 0.54 -7.00 -15.27
C VAL A 590 0.30 -8.15 -16.26
N TYR A 591 -0.93 -8.65 -16.30
CA TYR A 591 -1.36 -9.74 -17.18
C TYR A 591 -2.69 -9.36 -17.81
N GLN A 592 -2.85 -9.67 -19.09
CA GLN A 592 -4.18 -9.87 -19.67
C GLN A 592 -4.49 -11.34 -19.49
N ILE A 593 -5.59 -11.65 -18.81
CA ILE A 593 -5.93 -13.03 -18.46
C ILE A 593 -7.09 -13.57 -19.29
N GLU A 594 -7.73 -12.76 -20.13
CA GLU A 594 -8.82 -13.15 -21.04
C GLU A 594 -8.69 -12.48 -22.42
N PRO A 595 -9.10 -13.16 -23.51
CA PRO A 595 -9.50 -14.57 -23.59
C PRO A 595 -8.30 -15.54 -23.52
N SER A 596 -7.08 -15.01 -23.46
CA SER A 596 -5.82 -15.75 -23.35
C SER A 596 -4.85 -15.01 -22.44
N LEU A 597 -3.82 -15.70 -21.97
CA LEU A 597 -2.80 -15.09 -21.12
C LEU A 597 -1.79 -14.30 -21.96
N VAL A 598 -1.67 -13.01 -21.71
CA VAL A 598 -0.61 -12.14 -22.27
C VAL A 598 0.11 -11.46 -21.11
N PRO A 599 1.37 -11.84 -20.80
CA PRO A 599 2.18 -11.13 -19.82
C PRO A 599 2.63 -9.77 -20.38
N LEU A 600 2.62 -8.74 -19.53
CA LEU A 600 3.15 -7.41 -19.85
C LEU A 600 4.55 -7.22 -19.25
N SER A 601 5.16 -6.05 -19.47
CA SER A 601 6.58 -5.82 -19.14
C SER A 601 6.92 -6.08 -17.67
N GLN A 602 5.97 -5.93 -16.75
CA GLN A 602 6.18 -6.13 -15.33
C GLN A 602 6.13 -7.61 -14.91
N ALA A 603 5.43 -8.47 -15.68
CA ALA A 603 5.22 -9.87 -15.33
C ALA A 603 6.55 -10.62 -15.12
N ALA A 604 7.53 -10.40 -16.01
CA ALA A 604 8.83 -11.04 -15.89
C ALA A 604 9.60 -10.61 -14.62
N VAL A 605 9.40 -9.37 -14.15
CA VAL A 605 9.97 -8.88 -12.89
C VAL A 605 9.28 -9.60 -11.73
N LEU A 606 7.95 -9.54 -11.65
CA LEU A 606 7.17 -10.21 -10.61
C LEU A 606 7.49 -11.71 -10.49
N GLU A 607 7.61 -12.41 -11.62
CA GLU A 607 7.85 -13.84 -11.68
C GLU A 607 9.24 -14.27 -11.15
N ARG A 608 10.23 -13.37 -11.14
CA ARG A 608 11.54 -13.62 -10.49
C ARG A 608 11.47 -13.56 -8.96
N HIS A 609 10.47 -12.86 -8.44
CA HIS A 609 10.31 -12.57 -7.02
C HIS A 609 9.16 -13.35 -6.37
N LEU A 610 8.67 -14.41 -7.01
CA LEU A 610 7.64 -15.27 -6.43
C LEU A 610 8.15 -15.93 -5.14
N GLY A 611 7.26 -16.00 -4.15
CA GLY A 611 7.52 -16.63 -2.86
C GLY A 611 7.00 -18.05 -2.81
N LYS A 612 7.13 -18.69 -1.64
CA LYS A 612 6.35 -19.88 -1.32
C LYS A 612 5.71 -19.70 0.06
N PRO A 613 4.41 -19.99 0.22
CA PRO A 613 3.69 -19.84 1.49
C PRO A 613 4.30 -20.65 2.63
#